data_AF-A0A1V3WMR3-F1
#
_entry.id   AF-A0A1V3WMR3-F1
#
_cell.length_a   1.000
_cell.length_b   1.000
_cell.length_c   1.000
_cell.angle_alpha   90.00
_cell.angle_beta   90.00
_cell.angle_gamma   90.00
#
_symmetry.space_group_name_H-M   'P 1'
#
loop_
_entity.id
_entity.type
_entity.pdbx_description
1 polymer ?
#
loop_
_entity_poly.entity_id
_entity_poly.type
_entity_poly.pdbx_seq_one_letter_code
_entity_poly.pdbx_strand_id
1 'polypeptide(L)'
;MVTRPGVSPDAIVDFDHHSDDFNLNELAVNAELRRTCPVAWNQNYGGFWFLTSYEAVSQAARDGDTFAHKYEPNAPDGIDYQGEMGVPRPEGHPALGIGEVDGPTTRPCAAP
;
A
#
# COMPACT_ATOMS: atom_id res chain seq x y z
N MET A 1 -4.55 20.99 -0.95
CA MET A 1 -5.31 20.05 -1.80
C MET A 1 -4.46 19.72 -3.02
N VAL A 2 -3.81 18.56 -3.05
CA VAL A 2 -3.00 18.13 -4.21
C VAL A 2 -3.96 17.64 -5.28
N THR A 3 -4.36 18.52 -6.19
CA THR A 3 -5.18 18.13 -7.34
C THR A 3 -4.28 17.42 -8.36
N ARG A 4 -4.56 16.15 -8.63
CA ARG A 4 -3.87 15.41 -9.69
C ARG A 4 -4.58 15.67 -11.02
N PRO A 5 -3.90 16.25 -12.04
CA PRO A 5 -4.50 16.44 -13.36
C PRO A 5 -5.00 15.10 -13.91
N GLY A 6 -6.23 15.09 -14.44
CA GLY A 6 -6.84 13.88 -15.02
C GLY A 6 -7.56 12.96 -14.02
N VAL A 7 -7.62 13.32 -12.73
CA VAL A 7 -8.47 12.62 -11.74
C VAL A 7 -9.77 13.40 -11.57
N SER A 8 -10.90 12.70 -11.70
CA SER A 8 -12.23 13.29 -11.51
C SER A 8 -12.45 13.64 -10.02
N PRO A 9 -13.15 14.75 -9.69
CA PRO A 9 -13.34 15.18 -8.30
C PRO A 9 -14.00 14.15 -7.38
N ASP A 10 -14.88 13.30 -7.93
CA ASP A 10 -15.56 12.20 -7.22
C ASP A 10 -14.64 11.01 -6.91
N ALA A 11 -13.46 10.96 -7.52
CA ALA A 11 -12.43 9.97 -7.23
C ALA A 11 -11.35 10.49 -6.26
N ILE A 12 -11.48 11.72 -5.76
CA ILE A 12 -10.54 12.32 -4.82
C ILE A 12 -11.03 12.09 -3.39
N VAL A 13 -10.14 11.56 -2.54
CA VAL A 13 -10.40 11.31 -1.12
C VAL A 13 -9.29 11.90 -0.26
N ASP A 14 -9.60 12.17 1.00
CA ASP A 14 -8.67 12.73 1.97
C ASP A 14 -8.91 12.07 3.33
N PHE A 15 -8.16 11.00 3.59
CA PHE A 15 -8.18 10.30 4.87
C PHE A 15 -6.78 9.76 5.17
N ASP A 16 -6.45 9.61 6.46
CA ASP A 16 -5.16 9.10 6.88
C ASP A 16 -5.26 7.64 7.34
N HIS A 17 -4.77 6.72 6.50
CA HIS A 17 -4.73 5.29 6.81
C HIS A 17 -3.77 4.90 7.95
N HIS A 18 -2.95 5.83 8.44
CA HIS A 18 -2.11 5.63 9.63
C HIS A 18 -2.74 6.21 10.91
N SER A 19 -3.89 6.88 10.81
CA SER A 19 -4.53 7.50 11.98
C SER A 19 -5.23 6.47 12.87
N ASP A 20 -5.32 6.78 14.17
CA ASP A 20 -6.10 6.00 15.13
C ASP A 20 -7.58 5.90 14.70
N ASP A 21 -8.13 6.98 14.15
CA ASP A 21 -9.51 7.01 13.66
C ASP A 21 -9.72 6.02 12.51
N PHE A 22 -8.78 5.91 11.58
CA PHE A 22 -8.85 4.90 10.53
C PHE A 22 -8.70 3.50 11.10
N ASN A 23 -7.74 3.27 12.00
CA ASN A 23 -7.56 1.95 12.63
C ASN A 23 -8.83 1.46 13.34
N LEU A 24 -9.58 2.36 13.98
CA LEU A 24 -10.84 2.03 14.64
C LEU A 24 -12.01 1.79 13.67
N ASN A 25 -11.95 2.37 12.47
CA ASN A 25 -13.07 2.42 11.52
C ASN A 25 -12.77 1.84 10.13
N GLU A 26 -11.64 1.15 9.97
CA GLU A 26 -11.08 0.74 8.68
C GLU A 26 -12.09 -0.05 7.84
N LEU A 27 -12.90 -0.91 8.46
CA LEU A 27 -13.90 -1.73 7.77
C LEU A 27 -15.00 -0.86 7.15
N ALA A 28 -15.47 0.14 7.89
CA ALA A 28 -16.51 1.04 7.43
C ALA A 28 -15.99 1.95 6.31
N VAL A 29 -14.78 2.50 6.47
CA VAL A 29 -14.13 3.34 5.46
C VAL A 29 -13.89 2.54 4.17
N ASN A 30 -13.33 1.33 4.27
CA ASN A 30 -13.10 0.48 3.11
C ASN A 30 -14.41 0.04 2.43
N ALA A 31 -15.46 -0.27 3.19
CA ALA A 31 -16.75 -0.65 2.63
C ALA A 31 -17.39 0.51 1.84
N GLU A 32 -17.32 1.73 2.37
CA GLU A 32 -17.86 2.91 1.69
C GLU A 32 -17.07 3.26 0.43
N LEU A 33 -15.74 3.23 0.49
CA LEU A 33 -14.88 3.45 -0.68
C LEU A 33 -15.14 2.40 -1.75
N ARG A 34 -15.25 1.11 -1.37
CA ARG A 34 -15.53 0.04 -2.33
C ARG A 34 -16.86 0.24 -3.07
N ARG A 35 -17.85 0.85 -2.40
CA ARG A 35 -19.18 1.13 -2.95
C ARG A 35 -19.19 2.37 -3.85
N THR A 36 -18.41 3.39 -3.51
CA THR A 36 -18.47 4.70 -4.18
C THR A 36 -17.36 4.89 -5.21
N CYS A 37 -16.12 4.54 -4.88
CA CYS A 37 -14.95 4.66 -5.74
C CYS A 37 -13.88 3.63 -5.32
N PRO A 38 -13.89 2.41 -5.90
CA PRO A 38 -12.98 1.34 -5.48
C PRO A 38 -11.51 1.56 -5.85
N VAL A 39 -11.21 2.59 -6.64
CA VAL A 39 -9.87 3.07 -7.01
C VAL A 39 -9.86 4.59 -6.85
N ALA A 40 -9.51 5.06 -5.65
CA ALA A 40 -9.55 6.47 -5.29
C ALA A 40 -8.16 7.09 -5.21
N TRP A 41 -8.02 8.37 -5.55
CA TRP A 41 -6.81 9.14 -5.33
C TRP A 41 -6.85 9.79 -3.96
N ASN A 42 -6.05 9.28 -3.03
CA ASN A 42 -5.87 9.87 -1.71
C ASN A 42 -4.82 10.99 -1.79
N GLN A 43 -5.11 12.16 -1.23
CA GLN A 43 -4.23 13.33 -1.33
C GLN A 43 -3.16 13.40 -0.23
N ASN A 44 -3.23 12.53 0.77
CA ASN A 44 -2.23 12.48 1.84
C ASN A 44 -0.86 12.02 1.33
N TYR A 45 0.19 12.41 2.05
CA TYR A 45 1.58 11.97 1.81
C TYR A 45 2.12 12.25 0.39
N GLY A 46 1.66 13.32 -0.26
CA GLY A 46 2.04 13.64 -1.65
C GLY A 46 1.21 12.92 -2.71
N GLY A 47 0.32 12.04 -2.27
CA GLY A 47 -0.75 11.46 -3.05
C GLY A 47 -0.47 10.06 -3.58
N PHE A 48 -1.48 9.19 -3.48
CA PHE A 48 -1.40 7.79 -3.90
C PHE A 48 -2.77 7.24 -4.29
N TRP A 49 -2.77 6.17 -5.08
CA TRP A 49 -3.99 5.41 -5.38
C TRP A 49 -4.30 4.44 -4.24
N PHE A 50 -5.54 4.44 -3.76
CA PHE A 50 -6.04 3.51 -2.74
C PHE A 50 -7.08 2.58 -3.35
N LEU A 51 -6.79 1.27 -3.31
CA LEU A 51 -7.58 0.23 -3.96
C LEU A 51 -8.33 -0.55 -2.88
N THR A 52 -9.67 -0.61 -2.99
CA THR A 52 -10.51 -1.24 -1.95
C THR A 52 -11.35 -2.40 -2.44
N SER A 53 -11.41 -2.61 -3.76
CA SER A 53 -12.10 -3.77 -4.34
C SER A 53 -11.15 -4.94 -4.59
N TYR A 54 -11.69 -6.16 -4.49
CA TYR A 54 -10.95 -7.37 -4.83
C TYR A 54 -10.43 -7.33 -6.27
N GLU A 55 -11.26 -6.91 -7.22
CA GLU A 55 -10.91 -6.84 -8.64
C GLU A 55 -9.69 -5.93 -8.87
N ALA A 56 -9.73 -4.70 -8.36
CA ALA A 56 -8.64 -3.74 -8.54
C ALA A 56 -7.33 -4.23 -7.91
N VAL A 57 -7.40 -4.73 -6.67
CA VAL A 57 -6.22 -5.27 -5.97
C VAL A 57 -5.66 -6.49 -6.69
N SER A 58 -6.53 -7.41 -7.09
CA SER A 58 -6.21 -8.65 -7.80
C SER A 58 -5.54 -8.39 -9.15
N GLN A 59 -6.02 -7.39 -9.89
CA GLN A 59 -5.45 -6.96 -11.15
C GLN A 59 -4.07 -6.32 -10.95
N ALA A 60 -3.98 -5.30 -10.07
CA ALA A 60 -2.73 -4.58 -9.84
C ALA A 60 -1.62 -5.52 -9.32
N ALA A 61 -1.96 -6.41 -8.39
CA ALA A 61 -0.99 -7.36 -7.82
C ALA A 61 -0.48 -8.41 -8.82
N ARG A 62 -1.21 -8.68 -9.92
CA ARG A 62 -0.80 -9.64 -10.96
C ARG A 62 -0.11 -9.00 -12.15
N ASP A 63 -0.27 -7.69 -12.34
CA ASP A 63 0.37 -6.93 -13.40
C ASP A 63 1.63 -6.25 -12.86
N GLY A 64 2.67 -7.07 -12.65
CA GLY A 64 3.96 -6.61 -12.15
C GLY A 64 4.78 -5.79 -13.16
N ASP A 65 4.38 -5.80 -14.44
CA ASP A 65 5.01 -4.97 -15.48
C ASP A 65 4.54 -3.51 -15.38
N THR A 66 3.24 -3.31 -15.12
CA THR A 66 2.66 -1.97 -14.95
C THR A 66 2.79 -1.46 -13.51
N PHE A 67 2.54 -2.33 -12.52
CA PHE A 67 2.55 -2.00 -11.10
C PHE A 67 3.76 -2.63 -10.41
N ALA A 68 4.93 -2.21 -10.85
CA ALA A 68 6.20 -2.68 -10.30
C ALA A 68 6.57 -1.95 -9.01
N HIS A 69 7.16 -2.68 -8.07
CA HIS A 69 7.98 -2.05 -7.05
C HIS A 69 9.21 -1.42 -7.72
N LYS A 70 9.57 -0.20 -7.32
CA LYS A 70 10.77 0.46 -7.82
C LYS A 70 12.01 -0.33 -7.37
N TYR A 71 12.71 -0.94 -8.33
CA TYR A 71 14.08 -1.42 -8.16
C TYR A 71 14.97 -0.53 -9.03
N GLU A 72 15.75 0.34 -8.39
CA GLU A 72 16.65 1.27 -9.08
C GLU A 72 18.06 1.14 -8.51
N PRO A 73 18.93 0.33 -9.14
CA PRO A 73 20.34 0.31 -8.80
C PRO A 73 20.96 1.70 -9.01
N ASN A 74 21.70 2.21 -8.02
CA ASN A 74 22.28 3.57 -8.05
C ASN A 74 21.21 4.67 -8.11
N ALA A 75 20.13 4.54 -7.33
CA ALA A 75 19.08 5.54 -7.27
C ALA A 75 19.67 6.96 -7.01
N PRO A 76 19.07 8.03 -7.56
CA PRO A 76 19.60 9.41 -7.43
C PRO A 76 19.70 9.93 -5.98
N ASP A 77 18.94 9.34 -5.06
CA ASP A 77 18.99 9.61 -3.62
C ASP A 77 20.09 8.83 -2.89
N GLY A 78 20.81 7.95 -3.59
CA GLY A 78 21.86 7.10 -3.04
C GLY A 78 21.34 5.89 -2.26
N ILE A 79 20.03 5.58 -2.33
CA ILE A 79 19.42 4.46 -1.62
C ILE A 79 19.28 3.26 -2.56
N ASP A 80 19.98 2.16 -2.26
CA ASP A 80 19.75 0.88 -2.96
C ASP A 80 18.53 0.17 -2.38
N TYR A 81 17.39 0.33 -3.06
CA TYR A 81 16.14 -0.34 -2.72
C TYR A 81 16.23 -1.84 -3.05
N GLN A 82 16.47 -2.68 -2.05
CA GLN A 82 16.38 -4.13 -2.17
C GLN A 82 15.03 -4.58 -1.63
N GLY A 83 14.18 -5.13 -2.51
CA GLY A 83 12.92 -5.75 -2.08
C GLY A 83 13.19 -6.89 -1.10
N GLU A 84 12.21 -7.19 -0.23
CA GLU A 84 12.32 -8.20 0.84
C GLU A 84 12.75 -9.58 0.33
N MET A 85 12.43 -9.93 -0.92
CA MET A 85 12.83 -11.21 -1.50
C MET A 85 14.25 -11.22 -2.08
N GLY A 86 14.82 -10.04 -2.39
CA GLY A 86 16.23 -9.83 -2.78
C GLY A 86 16.89 -10.94 -3.60
N VAL A 87 16.38 -11.30 -4.78
CA VAL A 87 17.02 -12.30 -5.66
C VAL A 87 17.58 -11.63 -6.93
N PRO A 88 18.88 -11.78 -7.25
CA PRO A 88 19.92 -12.44 -6.44
C PRO A 88 20.33 -11.59 -5.23
N ARG A 89 20.59 -12.24 -4.09
CA ARG A 89 21.04 -11.53 -2.89
C ARG A 89 22.46 -11.00 -3.09
N PRO A 90 22.71 -9.71 -2.81
CA PRO A 90 24.07 -9.19 -2.84
C PRO A 90 24.95 -9.91 -1.82
N GLU A 91 26.22 -10.07 -2.19
CA GLU A 91 27.22 -10.68 -1.33
C GLU A 91 27.40 -9.87 -0.03
N GLY A 92 27.50 -10.57 1.12
CA GLY A 92 27.67 -9.94 2.43
C GLY A 92 26.38 -9.47 3.11
N HIS A 93 25.22 -9.53 2.45
CA HIS A 93 23.94 -9.19 3.08
C HIS A 93 23.47 -10.32 4.02
N PRO A 94 23.10 -10.03 5.28
CA PRO A 94 22.63 -11.04 6.22
C PRO A 94 21.37 -11.74 5.68
N ALA A 95 21.10 -12.95 6.16
CA ALA A 95 19.81 -13.57 5.88
C ALA A 95 18.70 -12.65 6.40
N LEU A 96 17.74 -12.32 5.53
CA LEU A 96 16.51 -11.67 5.95
C LEU A 96 15.80 -12.67 6.88
N GLY A 97 15.52 -12.23 8.10
CA GLY A 97 14.79 -13.02 9.09
C GLY A 97 13.33 -13.23 8.66
N ILE A 98 12.55 -13.91 9.49
CA ILE A 98 11.11 -14.00 9.28
C ILE A 98 10.50 -12.60 9.51
N GLY A 99 9.84 -12.04 8.50
CA GLY A 99 9.14 -10.74 8.55
C GLY A 99 7.83 -10.75 9.35
N GLU A 100 7.67 -11.70 10.27
CA GLU A 100 6.47 -11.89 11.09
C GLU A 100 6.73 -11.40 12.52
N VAL A 101 5.86 -10.54 13.02
CA VAL A 101 5.82 -10.16 14.44
C VAL A 101 4.54 -10.70 15.04
N ASP A 102 4.59 -11.95 15.50
CA ASP A 102 3.60 -12.47 16.45
C ASP A 102 4.01 -12.04 17.86
N GLY A 103 3.21 -11.18 18.48
CA GLY A 103 3.38 -10.72 19.84
C GLY A 103 2.03 -10.60 20.55
N PRO A 104 2.00 -10.50 21.89
CA PRO A 104 0.74 -10.43 22.65
C PRO A 104 -0.15 -9.22 22.29
N THR A 105 0.37 -8.24 21.54
CA THR A 105 -0.37 -7.09 21.00
C THR A 105 -1.05 -7.35 19.65
N THR A 106 -0.65 -8.37 18.90
CA THR A 106 -1.28 -8.78 17.63
C THR A 106 -2.21 -9.97 17.88
N ARG A 107 -3.36 -9.71 18.52
CA ARG A 107 -4.43 -10.72 18.58
C ARG A 107 -5.05 -10.85 17.19
N PRO A 108 -5.05 -12.03 16.55
CA PRO A 108 -5.98 -12.26 15.46
C PRO A 108 -7.39 -12.09 16.04
N CYS A 109 -8.22 -11.28 15.38
CA CYS A 109 -9.66 -11.37 15.57
C CYS A 109 -10.04 -12.83 15.35
N ALA A 110 -10.31 -13.55 16.44
CA ALA A 110 -10.89 -14.88 16.35
C ALA A 110 -12.24 -14.72 15.64
N ALA A 111 -12.33 -15.24 14.42
CA ALA A 111 -13.61 -15.51 13.80
C ALA A 111 -14.38 -16.51 14.69
N PRO A 112 -15.72 -16.39 14.77
CA PRO A 112 -16.55 -17.12 15.74
C PRO A 112 -16.46 -18.64 15.62
#